data_AF-A0A239D1I6-F1
#
_entry.id   AF-A0A239D1I6-F1
#
_cell.length_a   1.000
_cell.length_b   1.000
_cell.length_c   1.000
_cell.angle_alpha   90.00
_cell.angle_beta   90.00
_cell.angle_gamma   90.00
#
_symmetry.space_group_name_H-M   'P 1'
#
loop_
_entity.id
_entity.type
_entity.pdbx_description
1 polymer ?
#
loop_
_entity_poly.entity_id
_entity_poly.type
_entity_poly.pdbx_seq_one_letter_code
_entity_poly.pdbx_strand_id
1 'polypeptide(L)'
;MRLIRNTIAVLSIFLLACHGQKEKQESELESKPIIESSTETKTTSNVFIDYSEAVALFAQEVLGENIRIHVFDVSALEGPKCLEVFKSNGLEKIVAYSNKTYPKNTAPNYYEHFTVFTATYNSSENAKNNFEQLKSDSKYGLTDLENIHGTLAERVKLLTIGAKPGGMIIQKGKQLFSLVETCRNPPHGDNWTAYENKFISYITAQDEEIEVLNADCGTDRYYLEKRKN
;
A
#
# COMPACT_ATOMS: atom_id res chain seq x y z
N MET A 1 -27.44 -33.97 49.12
CA MET A 1 -26.33 -34.83 49.58
C MET A 1 -25.05 -34.01 49.50
N ARG A 2 -24.37 -33.85 50.66
CA ARG A 2 -23.11 -33.17 51.05
C ARG A 2 -22.21 -32.42 50.04
N LEU A 3 -21.78 -31.23 50.48
CA LEU A 3 -20.61 -30.42 50.08
C LEU A 3 -19.27 -31.17 50.16
N ILE A 4 -18.32 -30.87 49.25
CA ILE A 4 -16.84 -30.83 49.43
C ILE A 4 -16.27 -29.88 48.33
N ARG A 5 -15.89 -28.62 48.64
CA ARG A 5 -14.58 -28.05 49.07
C ARG A 5 -13.51 -27.80 47.98
N ASN A 6 -13.07 -26.54 47.93
CA ASN A 6 -11.88 -25.96 47.30
C ASN A 6 -10.57 -26.73 47.53
N THR A 7 -9.62 -26.59 46.59
CA THR A 7 -8.25 -26.18 46.93
C THR A 7 -7.50 -25.56 45.74
N ILE A 8 -6.96 -24.37 45.98
CA ILE A 8 -6.00 -23.61 45.17
C ILE A 8 -4.59 -24.17 45.47
N ALA A 9 -3.74 -24.32 44.46
CA ALA A 9 -2.31 -24.58 44.64
C ALA A 9 -1.50 -23.36 44.21
N VAL A 10 -0.96 -22.65 45.20
CA VAL A 10 0.16 -21.71 45.09
C VAL A 10 1.42 -22.49 45.44
N LEU A 11 2.49 -22.38 44.65
CA LEU A 11 3.82 -22.72 45.15
C LEU A 11 4.88 -21.77 44.61
N SER A 12 5.53 -21.09 45.54
CA SER A 12 6.57 -20.08 45.38
C SER A 12 7.98 -20.69 45.36
N ILE A 13 8.84 -20.06 44.55
CA ILE A 13 10.23 -19.63 44.79
C ILE A 13 11.20 -20.58 45.52
N PHE A 14 12.35 -20.85 44.88
CA PHE A 14 13.65 -20.78 45.59
C PHE A 14 14.73 -20.14 44.70
N LEU A 15 15.21 -18.98 45.16
CA LEU A 15 16.49 -18.37 44.81
C LEU A 15 17.60 -19.21 45.46
N LEU A 16 18.67 -19.47 44.71
CA LEU A 16 19.98 -19.78 45.29
C LEU A 16 21.02 -18.90 44.61
N ALA A 17 21.45 -17.90 45.37
CA ALA A 17 22.66 -17.13 45.13
C ALA A 17 23.88 -18.00 45.47
N CYS A 18 24.98 -17.81 44.74
CA CYS A 18 26.32 -18.03 45.27
C CYS A 18 27.22 -16.86 44.88
N HIS A 19 27.69 -16.16 45.92
CA HIS A 19 28.74 -15.15 45.91
C HIS A 19 30.08 -15.85 46.19
N GLY A 20 31.17 -15.37 45.58
CA GLY A 20 32.54 -15.73 45.94
C GLY A 20 33.56 -14.79 45.28
N GLN A 21 34.38 -14.14 46.10
CA GLN A 21 35.17 -12.93 45.81
C GLN A 21 36.61 -13.17 45.30
N LYS A 22 37.08 -12.21 44.47
CA LYS A 22 38.39 -11.49 44.42
C LYS A 22 39.72 -12.26 44.25
N GLU A 23 40.54 -11.83 43.27
CA GLU A 23 41.85 -11.16 43.48
C GLU A 23 42.44 -10.57 42.18
N LYS A 24 43.27 -9.51 42.32
CA LYS A 24 44.01 -8.78 41.27
C LYS A 24 45.38 -9.44 41.03
N GLN A 25 45.82 -9.54 39.77
CA GLN A 25 47.24 -9.45 39.43
C GLN A 25 47.43 -8.96 37.99
N GLU A 26 48.39 -8.07 37.80
CA GLU A 26 48.78 -7.37 36.58
C GLU A 26 50.07 -8.01 36.05
N SER A 27 50.14 -8.38 34.76
CA SER A 27 51.40 -8.52 34.03
C SER A 27 51.18 -8.49 32.50
N GLU A 28 52.04 -7.73 31.83
CA GLU A 28 52.19 -7.53 30.39
C GLU A 28 52.34 -8.84 29.58
N LEU A 29 51.84 -8.87 28.34
CA LEU A 29 52.62 -8.82 27.09
C LEU A 29 51.80 -9.38 25.90
N GLU A 30 51.72 -8.56 24.84
CA GLU A 30 51.55 -8.88 23.41
C GLU A 30 50.82 -10.15 22.93
N SER A 31 49.73 -9.96 22.20
CA SER A 31 49.67 -10.23 20.75
C SER A 31 48.24 -10.00 20.23
N LYS A 32 48.09 -9.20 19.17
CA LYS A 32 46.86 -9.18 18.36
C LYS A 32 46.78 -10.49 17.59
N PRO A 33 45.60 -11.12 17.53
CA PRO A 33 45.18 -11.80 16.33
C PRO A 33 43.90 -11.20 15.77
N ILE A 34 43.94 -11.07 14.46
CA ILE A 34 42.88 -10.72 13.53
C ILE A 34 41.64 -11.57 13.84
N ILE A 35 40.53 -10.95 14.20
CA ILE A 35 39.23 -11.62 14.23
C ILE A 35 38.53 -11.34 12.91
N GLU A 36 38.31 -12.45 12.23
CA GLU A 36 37.72 -12.64 10.92
C GLU A 36 36.41 -11.87 10.77
N SER A 37 36.34 -11.19 9.63
CA SER A 37 35.10 -10.69 9.02
C SER A 37 34.15 -11.86 8.85
N SER A 38 33.26 -12.08 9.81
CA SER A 38 32.03 -12.82 9.58
C SER A 38 31.19 -11.97 8.63
N THR A 39 31.30 -12.28 7.34
CA THR A 39 30.31 -11.90 6.34
C THR A 39 28.96 -12.44 6.82
N GLU A 40 28.22 -11.60 7.54
CA GLU A 40 26.79 -11.79 7.72
C GLU A 40 26.22 -11.87 6.32
N THR A 41 25.88 -13.10 5.97
CA THR A 41 25.16 -13.40 4.75
C THR A 41 23.86 -12.63 4.89
N LYS A 42 23.73 -11.52 4.16
CA LYS A 42 22.45 -10.83 3.98
C LYS A 42 21.54 -11.82 3.28
N THR A 43 20.92 -12.69 4.07
CA THR A 43 19.65 -13.30 3.70
C THR A 43 18.69 -12.12 3.64
N THR A 44 18.56 -11.54 2.44
CA THR A 44 17.39 -10.76 2.07
C THR A 44 16.21 -11.72 2.17
N SER A 45 15.73 -11.91 3.40
CA SER A 45 14.37 -12.34 3.60
C SER A 45 13.54 -11.34 2.81
N ASN A 46 12.80 -11.84 1.82
CA ASN A 46 11.72 -11.07 1.20
C ASN A 46 10.71 -10.84 2.33
N VAL A 47 10.97 -9.85 3.18
CA VAL A 47 10.01 -9.38 4.16
C VAL A 47 8.89 -8.81 3.32
N PHE A 48 7.81 -9.55 3.31
CA PHE A 48 6.60 -9.14 2.65
C PHE A 48 5.99 -7.99 3.43
N ILE A 49 6.20 -6.78 2.93
CA ILE A 49 5.64 -5.57 3.55
C ILE A 49 4.24 -5.37 2.97
N ASP A 50 3.23 -5.45 3.84
CA ASP A 50 1.85 -5.06 3.53
C ASP A 50 1.67 -3.58 3.89
N TYR A 51 1.40 -2.74 2.89
CA TYR A 51 1.23 -1.30 3.05
C TYR A 51 -0.21 -0.91 3.37
N SER A 52 -1.11 -1.87 3.65
CA SER A 52 -2.52 -1.57 3.97
C SER A 52 -2.65 -0.60 5.15
N GLU A 53 -1.82 -0.77 6.19
CA GLU A 53 -1.81 0.10 7.36
C GLU A 53 -1.32 1.52 7.02
N ALA A 54 -0.25 1.63 6.22
CA ALA A 54 0.26 2.92 5.76
C ALA A 54 -0.79 3.70 4.97
N VAL A 55 -1.51 3.04 4.05
CA VAL A 55 -2.59 3.70 3.30
C VAL A 55 -3.76 4.07 4.19
N ALA A 56 -4.09 3.24 5.19
CA ALA A 56 -5.13 3.56 6.18
C ALA A 56 -4.76 4.79 7.01
N LEU A 57 -3.49 4.92 7.42
CA LEU A 57 -2.98 6.09 8.14
C LEU A 57 -3.05 7.36 7.28
N PHE A 58 -2.62 7.29 6.01
CA PHE A 58 -2.78 8.39 5.07
C PHE A 58 -4.25 8.81 4.95
N ALA A 59 -5.15 7.85 4.69
CA ALA A 59 -6.57 8.13 4.56
C ALA A 59 -7.17 8.73 5.85
N GLN A 60 -6.70 8.27 7.01
CA GLN A 60 -7.12 8.80 8.31
C GLN A 60 -6.63 10.23 8.53
N GLU A 61 -5.40 10.56 8.10
CA GLU A 61 -4.87 11.92 8.15
C GLU A 61 -5.71 12.87 7.28
N VAL A 62 -6.03 12.47 6.05
CA VAL A 62 -6.69 13.35 5.06
C VAL A 62 -8.21 13.35 5.11
N LEU A 63 -8.84 12.42 5.84
CA LEU A 63 -10.31 12.37 5.97
C LEU A 63 -10.77 12.54 7.41
N GLY A 64 -9.88 12.37 8.40
CA GLY A 64 -10.21 12.47 9.81
C GLY A 64 -11.37 11.55 10.19
N GLU A 65 -12.32 12.08 10.98
CA GLU A 65 -13.51 11.34 11.42
C GLU A 65 -14.48 11.00 10.27
N ASN A 66 -14.33 11.69 9.14
CA ASN A 66 -15.15 11.49 7.95
C ASN A 66 -14.66 10.32 7.08
N ILE A 67 -13.68 9.53 7.49
CA ILE A 67 -13.24 8.36 6.73
C ILE A 67 -14.34 7.30 6.60
N ARG A 68 -14.61 6.84 5.39
CA ARG A 68 -15.45 5.66 5.08
C ARG A 68 -14.58 4.63 4.37
N ILE A 69 -14.59 3.38 4.85
CA ILE A 69 -13.80 2.28 4.30
C ILE A 69 -14.76 1.35 3.54
N HIS A 70 -14.35 0.94 2.35
CA HIS A 70 -15.06 0.00 1.49
C HIS A 70 -14.16 -1.20 1.25
N VAL A 71 -14.70 -2.40 1.40
CA VAL A 71 -14.01 -3.64 1.06
C VAL A 71 -14.84 -4.32 -0.01
N PHE A 72 -14.27 -4.48 -1.19
CA PHE A 72 -14.95 -5.08 -2.34
C PHE A 72 -14.54 -6.54 -2.48
N ASP A 73 -15.56 -7.40 -2.62
CA ASP A 73 -15.36 -8.81 -2.91
C ASP A 73 -15.01 -9.00 -4.39
N VAL A 74 -13.79 -9.48 -4.63
CA VAL A 74 -13.25 -9.68 -5.97
C VAL A 74 -13.84 -10.90 -6.67
N SER A 75 -14.48 -11.82 -5.92
CA SER A 75 -15.13 -13.02 -6.45
C SER A 75 -16.52 -12.74 -7.02
N ALA A 76 -17.23 -11.74 -6.47
CA ALA A 76 -18.57 -11.37 -6.89
C ALA A 76 -18.58 -10.25 -7.96
N LEU A 77 -17.53 -9.42 -8.03
CA LEU A 77 -17.48 -8.20 -8.87
C LEU A 77 -18.76 -7.35 -8.80
N GLU A 78 -19.42 -7.34 -7.64
CA GLU A 78 -20.41 -6.31 -7.32
C GLU A 78 -19.63 -5.08 -6.85
N GLY A 79 -19.60 -4.02 -7.66
CA GLY A 79 -18.91 -2.80 -7.30
C GLY A 79 -18.82 -1.78 -8.43
N PRO A 80 -18.17 -0.63 -8.18
CA PRO A 80 -17.95 0.40 -9.18
C PRO A 80 -17.18 -0.13 -10.38
N LYS A 81 -17.65 0.18 -11.60
CA LYS A 81 -17.01 -0.22 -12.85
C LYS A 81 -15.54 0.20 -12.94
N CYS A 82 -15.17 1.32 -12.30
CA CYS A 82 -13.79 1.78 -12.27
C CYS A 82 -12.82 0.81 -11.58
N LEU A 83 -13.31 -0.13 -10.77
CA LEU A 83 -12.47 -1.16 -10.14
C LEU A 83 -11.98 -2.23 -11.11
N GLU A 84 -12.64 -2.38 -12.26
CA GLU A 84 -12.25 -3.35 -13.29
C GLU A 84 -10.84 -3.10 -13.82
N VAL A 85 -10.31 -1.89 -13.68
CA VAL A 85 -8.92 -1.55 -14.03
C VAL A 85 -7.89 -2.37 -13.24
N PHE A 86 -8.25 -2.86 -12.04
CA PHE A 86 -7.39 -3.70 -11.21
C PHE A 86 -7.61 -5.20 -11.44
N LYS A 87 -8.56 -5.58 -12.30
CA LYS A 87 -8.89 -6.99 -12.49
C LYS A 87 -7.79 -7.70 -13.28
N SER A 88 -7.02 -8.52 -12.57
CA SER A 88 -6.03 -9.41 -13.17
C SER A 88 -5.88 -10.69 -12.34
N ASN A 89 -5.10 -11.64 -12.87
CA ASN A 89 -4.79 -12.88 -12.16
C ASN A 89 -4.20 -12.59 -10.78
N GLY A 90 -4.68 -13.32 -9.77
CA GLY A 90 -4.19 -13.23 -8.41
C GLY A 90 -4.71 -12.04 -7.60
N LEU A 91 -5.64 -11.22 -8.10
CA LEU A 91 -6.31 -10.20 -7.30
C LEU A 91 -7.09 -10.87 -6.14
N GLU A 92 -6.82 -10.46 -4.90
CA GLU A 92 -7.43 -11.03 -3.68
C GLU A 92 -8.48 -10.11 -3.05
N LYS A 93 -8.22 -8.81 -3.01
CA LYS A 93 -9.13 -7.82 -2.42
C LYS A 93 -8.87 -6.42 -2.97
N ILE A 94 -9.90 -5.60 -2.97
CA ILE A 94 -9.77 -4.15 -3.15
C ILE A 94 -10.34 -3.46 -1.90
N VAL A 95 -9.54 -2.59 -1.29
CA VAL A 95 -9.99 -1.68 -0.23
C VAL A 95 -9.99 -0.27 -0.81
N ALA A 96 -11.03 0.50 -0.54
CA ALA A 96 -11.09 1.91 -0.93
C ALA A 96 -11.49 2.79 0.25
N TYR A 97 -11.00 4.02 0.24
CA TYR A 97 -11.30 5.02 1.26
C TYR A 97 -12.03 6.19 0.61
N SER A 98 -13.10 6.66 1.22
CA SER A 98 -13.87 7.81 0.76
C SER A 98 -14.29 8.70 1.92
N ASN A 99 -14.78 9.90 1.61
CA ASN A 99 -15.37 10.77 2.62
C ASN A 99 -16.83 10.34 2.93
N LYS A 100 -17.20 10.16 4.19
CA LYS A 100 -18.55 9.81 4.64
C LYS A 100 -19.59 10.86 4.23
N THR A 101 -19.20 12.11 4.03
CA THR A 101 -20.09 13.18 3.59
C THR A 101 -20.25 13.25 2.07
N TYR A 102 -19.52 12.43 1.30
CA TYR A 102 -19.57 12.44 -0.16
C TYR A 102 -19.49 11.03 -0.78
N PRO A 103 -20.45 10.65 -1.64
CA PRO A 103 -21.65 11.39 -2.01
C PRO A 103 -22.67 11.40 -0.83
N LYS A 104 -23.40 12.52 -0.68
CA LYS A 104 -24.28 12.76 0.50
C LYS A 104 -25.40 11.73 0.66
N ASN A 105 -25.91 11.18 -0.45
CA ASN A 105 -27.18 10.44 -0.47
C ASN A 105 -27.09 9.03 -1.09
N THR A 106 -25.90 8.57 -1.47
CA THR A 106 -25.75 7.30 -2.19
C THR A 106 -24.47 6.57 -1.78
N ALA A 107 -24.37 5.29 -2.14
CA ALA A 107 -23.10 4.60 -2.10
C ALA A 107 -22.17 5.18 -3.17
N PRO A 108 -20.86 5.35 -2.89
CA PRO A 108 -19.93 5.83 -3.90
C PRO A 108 -19.79 4.81 -5.02
N ASN A 109 -20.03 5.24 -6.26
CA ASN A 109 -20.01 4.37 -7.44
C ASN A 109 -19.16 4.92 -8.60
N TYR A 110 -18.57 6.10 -8.42
CA TYR A 110 -17.72 6.75 -9.41
C TYR A 110 -16.31 6.91 -8.84
N TYR A 111 -15.30 6.94 -9.71
CA TYR A 111 -13.89 6.98 -9.30
C TYR A 111 -13.59 8.23 -8.43
N GLU A 112 -14.12 9.39 -8.81
CA GLU A 112 -14.01 10.67 -8.07
C GLU A 112 -14.67 10.65 -6.69
N HIS A 113 -15.46 9.64 -6.35
CA HIS A 113 -16.07 9.53 -5.03
C HIS A 113 -15.09 8.98 -3.98
N PHE A 114 -13.98 8.40 -4.43
CA PHE A 114 -12.98 7.82 -3.56
C PHE A 114 -11.76 8.73 -3.44
N THR A 115 -10.96 8.47 -2.42
CA THR A 115 -9.73 9.18 -2.10
C THR A 115 -8.53 8.35 -2.54
N VAL A 116 -8.52 7.07 -2.18
CA VAL A 116 -7.47 6.12 -2.56
C VAL A 116 -8.02 4.69 -2.59
N PHE A 117 -7.54 3.91 -3.55
CA PHE A 117 -7.78 2.47 -3.66
C PHE A 117 -6.49 1.69 -3.34
N THR A 118 -6.66 0.49 -2.80
CA THR A 118 -5.60 -0.51 -2.60
C THR A 118 -6.06 -1.85 -3.13
N ALA A 119 -5.54 -2.25 -4.29
CA ALA A 119 -5.74 -3.57 -4.86
C ALA A 119 -4.61 -4.49 -4.40
N THR A 120 -4.95 -5.58 -3.73
CA THR A 120 -3.99 -6.53 -3.16
C THR A 120 -4.00 -7.84 -3.95
N TYR A 121 -2.83 -8.32 -4.33
CA TYR A 121 -2.63 -9.54 -5.10
C TYR A 121 -2.00 -10.63 -4.24
N ASN A 122 -2.16 -11.89 -4.63
CA ASN A 122 -1.56 -13.03 -3.93
C ASN A 122 -0.02 -13.08 -4.07
N SER A 123 0.58 -12.28 -4.96
CA SER A 123 2.02 -12.18 -5.12
C SER A 123 2.44 -10.80 -5.68
N SER A 124 3.68 -10.40 -5.37
CA SER A 124 4.29 -9.20 -5.95
C SER A 124 4.42 -9.30 -7.47
N GLU A 125 4.65 -10.49 -7.99
CA GLU A 125 4.75 -10.73 -9.44
C GLU A 125 3.42 -10.46 -10.14
N ASN A 126 2.30 -10.89 -9.58
CA ASN A 126 0.98 -10.58 -10.15
C ASN A 126 0.63 -9.09 -10.08
N ALA A 127 0.97 -8.42 -8.97
CA ALA A 127 0.82 -6.97 -8.85
C ALA A 127 1.66 -6.22 -9.89
N LYS A 128 2.92 -6.64 -10.06
CA LYS A 128 3.85 -6.09 -11.07
C LYS A 128 3.33 -6.32 -12.48
N ASN A 129 2.90 -7.54 -12.82
CA ASN A 129 2.36 -7.85 -14.14
C ASN A 129 1.13 -7.01 -14.47
N ASN A 130 0.26 -6.75 -13.47
CA ASN A 130 -0.85 -5.84 -13.70
C ASN A 130 -0.37 -4.39 -13.90
N PHE A 131 0.61 -3.92 -13.11
CA PHE A 131 1.18 -2.58 -13.32
C PHE A 131 1.79 -2.41 -14.71
N GLU A 132 2.54 -3.41 -15.20
CA GLU A 132 3.10 -3.40 -16.57
C GLU A 132 2.00 -3.36 -17.63
N GLN A 133 0.89 -4.08 -17.42
CA GLN A 133 -0.28 -4.01 -18.31
C GLN A 133 -0.88 -2.60 -18.32
N LEU A 134 -1.04 -1.97 -17.15
CA LEU A 134 -1.51 -0.58 -17.06
C LEU A 134 -0.56 0.40 -17.74
N LYS A 135 0.76 0.23 -17.60
CA LYS A 135 1.78 1.03 -18.31
C LYS A 135 1.72 0.82 -19.82
N SER A 136 1.40 -0.39 -20.28
CA SER A 136 1.23 -0.66 -21.70
C SER A 136 -0.05 -0.03 -22.24
N ASP A 137 -1.15 -0.16 -21.50
CA ASP A 137 -2.46 0.36 -21.88
C ASP A 137 -2.49 1.91 -21.83
N SER A 138 -1.71 2.55 -20.94
CA SER A 138 -1.64 4.02 -20.81
C SER A 138 -1.04 4.72 -22.02
N LYS A 139 -0.41 3.98 -22.93
CA LYS A 139 0.12 4.53 -24.19
C LYS A 139 -1.00 4.99 -25.12
N TYR A 140 -2.21 4.47 -24.94
CA TYR A 140 -3.41 4.79 -25.72
C TYR A 140 -4.30 5.79 -24.98
N GLY A 141 -4.87 6.73 -25.72
CA GLY A 141 -5.86 7.71 -25.25
C GLY A 141 -7.24 7.54 -25.91
N LEU A 142 -8.15 8.48 -25.67
CA LEU A 142 -9.52 8.45 -26.22
C LEU A 142 -9.53 8.41 -27.74
N THR A 143 -8.62 9.16 -28.37
CA THR A 143 -8.51 9.26 -29.83
C THR A 143 -8.03 7.96 -30.48
N ASP A 144 -7.39 7.08 -29.71
CA ASP A 144 -6.85 5.81 -30.21
C ASP A 144 -7.90 4.69 -30.19
N LEU A 145 -9.04 4.89 -29.50
CA LEU A 145 -10.09 3.89 -29.29
C LEU A 145 -10.70 3.34 -30.58
N GLU A 146 -10.73 4.12 -31.65
CA GLU A 146 -11.25 3.68 -32.96
C GLU A 146 -10.32 2.65 -33.63
N ASN A 147 -9.04 2.67 -33.29
CA ASN A 147 -8.00 1.85 -33.92
C ASN A 147 -7.55 0.65 -33.06
N ILE A 148 -8.11 0.50 -31.86
CA ILE A 148 -7.85 -0.65 -30.98
C ILE A 148 -9.14 -1.44 -30.76
N HIS A 149 -9.03 -2.76 -30.59
CA HIS A 149 -10.18 -3.65 -30.58
C HIS A 149 -10.12 -4.69 -29.45
N GLY A 150 -11.27 -5.31 -29.18
CA GLY A 150 -11.41 -6.38 -28.20
C GLY A 150 -11.04 -5.93 -26.78
N THR A 151 -10.38 -6.82 -26.04
CA THR A 151 -10.05 -6.62 -24.62
C THR A 151 -9.12 -5.43 -24.38
N LEU A 152 -8.27 -5.07 -25.35
CA LEU A 152 -7.42 -3.88 -25.25
C LEU A 152 -8.27 -2.61 -25.22
N ALA A 153 -9.26 -2.49 -26.10
CA ALA A 153 -10.15 -1.32 -26.13
C ALA A 153 -10.95 -1.17 -24.82
N GLU A 154 -11.37 -2.29 -24.23
CA GLU A 154 -12.08 -2.30 -22.93
C GLU A 154 -11.18 -1.83 -21.79
N ARG A 155 -9.95 -2.35 -21.71
CA ARG A 155 -8.97 -1.94 -20.68
C ARG A 155 -8.55 -0.48 -20.83
N VAL A 156 -8.27 -0.04 -22.06
CA VAL A 156 -7.94 1.37 -22.32
C VAL A 156 -9.10 2.26 -21.87
N LYS A 157 -10.36 1.96 -22.22
CA LYS A 157 -11.54 2.73 -21.76
C LYS A 157 -11.65 2.86 -20.24
N LEU A 158 -11.23 1.85 -19.47
CA LEU A 158 -11.22 1.90 -18.00
C LEU A 158 -10.07 2.79 -17.45
N LEU A 159 -9.02 2.96 -18.24
CA LEU A 159 -7.84 3.74 -17.90
C LEU A 159 -7.94 5.19 -18.38
N THR A 160 -8.59 5.47 -19.51
CA THR A 160 -8.60 6.79 -20.14
C THR A 160 -9.30 7.85 -19.28
N ILE A 161 -8.70 9.05 -19.20
CA ILE A 161 -9.19 10.18 -18.41
C ILE A 161 -10.08 11.05 -19.30
N GLY A 162 -11.22 11.47 -18.75
CA GLY A 162 -12.40 11.93 -19.51
C GLY A 162 -13.61 11.01 -19.30
N ALA A 163 -13.39 9.73 -19.02
CA ALA A 163 -14.39 8.83 -18.43
C ALA A 163 -14.29 8.73 -16.88
N LYS A 164 -13.17 9.22 -16.32
CA LYS A 164 -12.86 9.38 -14.90
C LYS A 164 -11.92 10.58 -14.73
N PRO A 165 -11.79 11.18 -13.53
CA PRO A 165 -10.80 12.22 -13.30
C PRO A 165 -9.37 11.63 -13.23
N GLY A 166 -8.37 12.50 -12.99
CA GLY A 166 -6.97 12.13 -12.95
C GLY A 166 -6.59 11.17 -11.81
N GLY A 167 -5.30 10.95 -11.62
CA GLY A 167 -4.80 10.28 -10.43
C GLY A 167 -3.43 9.67 -10.62
N MET A 168 -3.01 8.99 -9.56
CA MET A 168 -1.68 8.44 -9.43
C MET A 168 -1.78 6.94 -9.13
N ILE A 169 -1.26 6.09 -10.03
CA ILE A 169 -1.22 4.64 -9.86
C ILE A 169 0.22 4.19 -9.59
N ILE A 170 0.39 3.42 -8.52
CA ILE A 170 1.70 3.00 -8.01
C ILE A 170 1.66 1.51 -7.67
N GLN A 171 2.73 0.77 -7.98
CA GLN A 171 2.93 -0.60 -7.54
C GLN A 171 3.98 -0.68 -6.43
N LYS A 172 3.65 -1.39 -5.34
CA LYS A 172 4.63 -1.77 -4.32
C LYS A 172 4.32 -3.10 -3.67
N GLY A 173 5.32 -3.97 -3.57
CA GLY A 173 5.15 -5.33 -3.05
C GLY A 173 4.02 -6.04 -3.81
N LYS A 174 3.03 -6.56 -3.08
CA LYS A 174 1.86 -7.21 -3.66
C LYS A 174 0.66 -6.29 -3.89
N GLN A 175 0.86 -4.98 -3.87
CA GLN A 175 -0.23 -4.00 -3.92
C GLN A 175 -0.08 -3.03 -5.10
N LEU A 176 -1.23 -2.67 -5.65
CA LEU A 176 -1.40 -1.48 -6.47
C LEU A 176 -2.21 -0.46 -5.67
N PHE A 177 -1.74 0.77 -5.68
CA PHE A 177 -2.45 1.91 -5.12
C PHE A 177 -2.92 2.82 -6.23
N SER A 178 -4.07 3.45 -6.03
CA SER A 178 -4.62 4.43 -6.96
C SER A 178 -5.12 5.61 -6.16
N LEU A 179 -4.32 6.68 -6.10
CA LEU A 179 -4.72 7.95 -5.53
C LEU A 179 -5.61 8.68 -6.53
N VAL A 180 -6.76 9.16 -6.08
CA VAL A 180 -7.73 9.83 -6.94
C VAL A 180 -7.42 11.32 -6.99
N GLU A 181 -7.13 11.83 -8.18
CA GLU A 181 -7.05 13.27 -8.44
C GLU A 181 -8.38 13.74 -9.03
N THR A 182 -8.88 14.91 -8.63
CA THR A 182 -10.05 15.55 -9.25
C THR A 182 -9.71 16.95 -9.74
N CYS A 183 -10.55 17.54 -10.59
CA CYS A 183 -10.35 18.92 -11.06
C CYS A 183 -10.61 19.99 -9.97
N ARG A 184 -10.89 19.56 -8.73
CA ARG A 184 -11.03 20.42 -7.55
C ARG A 184 -9.76 20.33 -6.72
N ASN A 185 -9.60 21.23 -5.76
CA ASN A 185 -8.50 21.13 -4.80
C ASN A 185 -8.56 19.80 -4.03
N PRO A 186 -7.40 19.23 -3.66
CA PRO A 186 -7.36 18.02 -2.86
C PRO A 186 -8.03 18.21 -1.49
N PRO A 187 -8.44 17.11 -0.84
CA PRO A 187 -8.86 17.14 0.56
C PRO A 187 -7.77 17.84 1.41
N HIS A 188 -8.18 18.80 2.26
CA HIS A 188 -7.31 19.62 3.12
C HIS A 188 -6.56 20.82 2.51
N GLY A 189 -6.87 21.24 1.28
CA GLY A 189 -6.51 22.59 0.82
C GLY A 189 -5.05 22.83 0.43
N ASP A 190 -4.23 21.78 0.42
CA ASP A 190 -2.92 21.79 -0.26
C ASP A 190 -3.11 21.82 -1.80
N ASN A 191 -2.01 21.88 -2.57
CA ASN A 191 -2.03 21.59 -4.00
C ASN A 191 -1.86 20.08 -4.26
N TRP A 192 -2.21 19.61 -5.46
CA TRP A 192 -2.15 18.18 -5.80
C TRP A 192 -0.75 17.57 -5.65
N THR A 193 0.30 18.29 -6.07
CA THR A 193 1.68 17.82 -5.92
C THR A 193 2.05 17.54 -4.46
N ALA A 194 1.70 18.42 -3.53
CA ALA A 194 1.95 18.22 -2.10
C ALA A 194 1.13 17.05 -1.54
N TYR A 195 -0.12 16.90 -1.99
CA TYR A 195 -1.00 15.81 -1.60
C TYR A 195 -0.49 14.43 -2.07
N GLU A 196 -0.01 14.35 -3.32
CA GLU A 196 0.61 13.16 -3.88
C GLU A 196 1.92 12.79 -3.20
N ASN A 197 2.80 13.77 -2.96
CA ASN A 197 4.05 13.55 -2.25
C ASN A 197 3.81 13.08 -0.81
N LYS A 198 2.78 13.62 -0.15
CA LYS A 198 2.33 13.10 1.14
C LYS A 198 1.92 11.63 1.03
N PHE A 199 1.11 11.25 0.03
CA PHE A 199 0.75 9.84 -0.14
C PHE A 199 1.98 8.94 -0.36
N ILE A 200 2.91 9.37 -1.21
CA ILE A 200 4.16 8.64 -1.48
C ILE A 200 4.94 8.40 -0.20
N SER A 201 5.09 9.42 0.67
CA SER A 201 5.87 9.28 1.91
C SER A 201 5.30 8.26 2.91
N TYR A 202 4.01 7.94 2.82
CA TYR A 202 3.41 6.84 3.59
C TYR A 202 3.82 5.47 3.07
N ILE A 203 4.00 5.32 1.77
CA ILE A 203 4.23 4.02 1.14
C ILE A 203 5.69 3.81 0.73
N THR A 204 6.58 4.79 0.86
CA THR A 204 8.01 4.67 0.52
C THR A 204 8.94 5.02 1.67
N ALA A 205 10.11 4.40 1.69
CA ALA A 205 11.20 4.80 2.56
C ALA A 205 11.80 6.12 2.08
N GLN A 206 12.54 6.80 2.96
CA GLN A 206 13.29 7.99 2.60
C GLN A 206 14.29 7.68 1.47
N ASP A 207 14.41 8.57 0.50
CA ASP A 207 15.24 8.47 -0.69
C ASP A 207 14.88 7.33 -1.67
N GLU A 208 13.79 6.60 -1.43
CA GLU A 208 13.31 5.57 -2.34
C GLU A 208 12.71 6.20 -3.61
N GLU A 209 13.16 5.73 -4.77
CA GLU A 209 12.57 6.06 -6.06
C GLU A 209 11.45 5.08 -6.41
N ILE A 210 10.33 5.59 -6.89
CA ILE A 210 9.18 4.79 -7.31
C ILE A 210 8.68 5.22 -8.69
N GLU A 211 8.31 4.24 -9.50
CA GLU A 211 7.63 4.48 -10.77
C GLU A 211 6.15 4.77 -10.53
N VAL A 212 5.64 5.75 -11.25
CA VAL A 212 4.29 6.26 -11.09
C VAL A 212 3.64 6.43 -12.45
N LEU A 213 2.44 5.89 -12.61
CA LEU A 213 1.54 6.32 -13.67
C LEU A 213 0.75 7.51 -13.15
N ASN A 214 1.07 8.71 -13.62
CA ASN A 214 0.42 9.94 -13.21
C ASN A 214 -0.46 10.51 -14.31
N ALA A 215 -1.50 11.23 -13.92
CA ALA A 215 -2.32 11.96 -14.87
C ALA A 215 -3.12 13.06 -14.18
N ASP A 216 -2.92 14.29 -14.64
CA ASP A 216 -3.68 15.42 -14.11
C ASP A 216 -5.14 15.35 -14.56
N CYS A 217 -6.05 15.94 -13.79
CA CYS A 217 -7.44 16.04 -14.20
C CYS A 217 -7.61 16.78 -15.54
N GLY A 218 -8.37 16.19 -16.46
CA GLY A 218 -8.62 16.77 -17.79
C GLY A 218 -7.58 16.40 -18.84
N THR A 219 -6.55 15.65 -18.48
CA THR A 219 -5.66 15.01 -19.46
C THR A 219 -6.34 13.80 -20.10
N ASP A 220 -5.86 13.38 -21.27
CA ASP A 220 -6.43 12.24 -22.01
C ASP A 220 -5.89 10.89 -21.50
N ARG A 221 -4.66 10.85 -20.99
CA ARG A 221 -3.95 9.60 -20.67
C ARG A 221 -3.00 9.75 -19.49
N TYR A 222 -2.64 8.61 -18.90
CA TYR A 222 -1.55 8.54 -17.93
C TYR A 222 -0.19 8.60 -18.62
N TYR A 223 0.76 9.27 -17.97
CA TYR A 223 2.15 9.27 -18.34
C TYR A 223 2.99 8.61 -17.23
N LEU A 224 4.10 7.99 -17.64
CA LEU A 224 5.02 7.34 -16.72
C LEU A 224 6.05 8.37 -16.24
N GLU A 225 6.24 8.44 -14.93
CA GLU A 225 7.30 9.22 -14.32
C GLU A 225 7.93 8.48 -13.13
N LYS A 226 9.06 9.01 -12.67
CA LYS A 226 9.75 8.54 -11.46
C LYS A 226 9.69 9.62 -10.41
N ARG A 227 9.31 9.25 -9.19
CA ARG A 227 9.28 10.15 -8.05
C ARG A 227 10.16 9.62 -6.94
N LYS A 228 10.73 10.53 -6.16
CA LYS A 228 11.60 10.24 -5.03
C LYS A 228 10.99 10.84 -3.77
N ASN A 229 11.00 10.08 -2.68
CA ASN A 229 10.59 10.54 -1.34
C ASN A 229 11.75 11.20 -0.58
#